data_AF-A0A536J6U0-F1
#
_entry.id   AF-A0A536J6U0-F1
#
_cell.length_a   1.000
_cell.length_b   1.000
_cell.length_c   1.000
_cell.angle_alpha   90.00
_cell.angle_beta   90.00
_cell.angle_gamma   90.00
#
_symmetry.space_group_name_H-M   'P 1'
#
loop_
_entity.id
_entity.type
_entity.pdbx_description
1 polymer ?
#
loop_
_entity_poly.entity_id
_entity_poly.type
_entity_poly.pdbx_seq_one_letter_code
_entity_poly.pdbx_strand_id
1 'polypeptide(L)'
;MATKIKVETKETAPLNTRPWTRHYDPGVPASLNYPAVPLQAMLDDAAESYPNATATIFFNRKRSYQSISDAAWRFANGLRKLGVKKGDRIALVLANTPQFVIAFYGALRA
;
A
#
# COMPACT_ATOMS: atom_id res chain seq x y z
N MET A 1 -15.69 5.99 13.11
CA MET A 1 -16.13 6.69 11.88
C MET A 1 -14.96 6.60 10.94
N ALA A 2 -15.07 5.85 9.85
CA ALA A 2 -13.99 5.69 8.87
C ALA A 2 -13.40 7.05 8.50
N THR A 3 -12.11 7.23 8.73
CA THR A 3 -11.39 8.41 8.28
C THR A 3 -11.35 8.37 6.77
N LYS A 4 -12.39 8.91 6.11
CA LYS A 4 -12.43 9.11 4.66
C LYS A 4 -11.12 9.77 4.29
N ILE A 5 -10.27 9.03 3.58
CA ILE A 5 -9.07 9.55 2.95
C ILE A 5 -9.45 10.87 2.27
N LYS A 6 -9.01 11.99 2.86
CA LYS A 6 -9.26 13.31 2.30
C LYS A 6 -8.37 13.42 1.08
N VAL A 7 -9.02 13.52 -0.08
CA VAL A 7 -8.37 13.66 -1.37
C VAL A 7 -7.83 15.09 -1.47
N GLU A 8 -6.66 15.34 -0.89
CA GLU A 8 -5.84 16.48 -1.31
C GLU A 8 -5.14 16.09 -2.61
N THR A 9 -5.23 16.96 -3.61
CA THR A 9 -4.55 16.76 -4.89
C THR A 9 -3.09 17.14 -4.71
N LYS A 10 -2.18 16.17 -4.82
CA LYS A 10 -0.75 16.47 -4.91
C LYS A 10 -0.41 16.71 -6.39
N GLU A 11 0.18 17.86 -6.69
CA GLU A 11 0.72 18.12 -8.02
C GLU A 11 1.79 17.05 -8.33
N THR A 12 1.50 16.20 -9.30
CA THR A 12 2.40 15.12 -9.70
C THR A 12 3.45 15.67 -10.64
N ALA A 13 4.69 15.17 -10.54
CA ALA A 13 5.76 15.52 -11.48
C ALA A 13 5.24 15.35 -12.93
N PRO A 14 5.62 16.24 -13.87
CA PRO A 14 4.99 16.33 -15.19
C PRO A 14 5.07 14.99 -15.95
N LEU A 15 4.01 14.18 -15.83
CA LEU A 15 3.94 12.86 -16.44
C LEU A 15 3.89 12.96 -17.97
N ASN A 16 3.40 14.09 -18.50
CA ASN A 16 3.35 14.40 -19.92
C ASN A 16 4.71 14.34 -20.65
N THR A 17 5.82 14.53 -19.93
CA THR A 17 7.19 14.48 -20.50
C THR A 17 7.79 13.07 -20.54
N ARG A 18 7.10 12.05 -20.02
CA ARG A 18 7.66 10.70 -19.91
C ARG A 18 7.68 9.99 -21.27
N PRO A 19 8.71 9.18 -21.58
CA PRO A 19 8.83 8.53 -22.90
C PRO A 19 7.65 7.67 -23.31
N TRP A 20 6.87 7.13 -22.36
CA TRP A 20 5.72 6.28 -22.64
C TRP A 20 4.44 7.04 -23.01
N THR A 21 4.29 8.30 -22.64
CA THR A 21 3.04 9.06 -22.89
C THR A 21 2.79 9.37 -24.35
N ARG A 22 3.85 9.42 -25.17
CA ARG A 22 3.72 9.56 -26.64
C ARG A 22 3.02 8.37 -27.32
N HIS A 23 2.89 7.25 -26.61
CA HIS A 23 2.23 6.03 -27.10
C HIS A 23 0.78 5.90 -26.60
N TYR A 24 0.26 6.91 -25.92
CA TYR A 24 -1.13 6.91 -25.44
C TYR A 24 -2.07 7.30 -26.58
N ASP A 25 -3.25 6.69 -26.59
CA ASP A 25 -4.29 7.04 -27.55
C ASP A 25 -4.74 8.50 -27.40
N PRO A 26 -5.21 9.15 -28.49
CA PRO A 26 -5.75 10.49 -28.43
C PRO A 26 -6.84 10.62 -27.35
N GLY A 27 -6.68 11.60 -26.46
CA GLY A 27 -7.63 11.88 -25.38
C GLY A 27 -7.35 11.14 -24.06
N VAL A 28 -6.37 10.23 -24.00
CA VAL A 28 -5.96 9.57 -22.75
C VAL A 28 -5.01 10.49 -21.97
N PRO A 29 -5.38 10.97 -20.77
CA PRO A 29 -4.51 11.85 -20.00
C PRO A 29 -3.30 11.10 -19.44
N ALA A 30 -2.14 11.75 -19.43
CA ALA A 30 -0.90 11.21 -18.84
C ALA A 30 -0.96 11.06 -17.31
N SER A 31 -1.91 11.74 -16.66
CA SER A 31 -2.11 11.77 -15.21
C SER A 31 -3.58 11.92 -14.88
N LEU A 32 -4.03 11.29 -13.79
CA LEU A 32 -5.33 11.57 -13.19
C LEU A 32 -5.15 12.39 -11.91
N ASN A 33 -6.25 12.91 -11.37
CA ASN A 33 -6.25 13.46 -10.03
C ASN A 33 -6.20 12.28 -9.03
N TYR A 34 -5.04 12.05 -8.44
CA TYR A 34 -4.84 11.01 -7.43
C TYR A 34 -4.88 11.61 -6.02
N PRO A 35 -5.43 10.89 -5.02
CA PRO A 35 -5.38 11.33 -3.65
C PRO A 35 -3.93 11.35 -3.14
N ALA A 36 -3.58 12.40 -2.38
CA ALA A 36 -2.28 12.54 -1.71
C ALA A 36 -2.15 11.64 -0.47
N VAL A 37 -2.46 10.36 -0.61
CA VAL A 37 -2.32 9.38 0.46
C VAL A 37 -1.20 8.39 0.17
N PRO A 38 -0.43 8.02 1.20
CA PRO A 38 0.54 6.96 1.04
C PRO A 38 -0.19 5.61 0.93
N LEU A 39 0.33 4.71 0.11
CA LEU A 39 -0.32 3.43 -0.19
C LEU A 39 -0.60 2.59 1.06
N GLN A 40 0.30 2.63 2.06
CA GLN A 40 0.08 1.92 3.32
C GLN A 40 -1.12 2.42 4.12
N ALA A 41 -1.52 3.68 3.98
CA ALA A 41 -2.70 4.21 4.66
C ALA A 41 -4.00 3.59 4.14
N MET A 42 -4.01 3.05 2.92
CA MET A 42 -5.19 2.35 2.38
C MET A 42 -5.48 1.07 3.17
N LEU A 43 -4.45 0.39 3.70
CA LEU A 43 -4.65 -0.77 4.59
C LEU A 43 -5.16 -0.35 5.97
N ASP A 44 -4.70 0.80 6.49
CA ASP A 44 -5.21 1.35 7.76
C ASP A 44 -6.69 1.70 7.65
N ASP A 45 -7.08 2.40 6.58
CA ASP A 45 -8.47 2.76 6.33
C ASP A 45 -9.38 1.52 6.18
N ALA A 46 -8.92 0.49 5.47
CA ALA A 46 -9.67 -0.76 5.36
C ALA A 46 -9.80 -1.49 6.70
N ALA A 47 -8.74 -1.49 7.52
CA ALA A 47 -8.76 -2.09 8.85
C ALA A 47 -9.63 -1.32 9.85
N GLU A 48 -9.71 0.00 9.74
CA GLU A 48 -10.61 0.84 10.56
C GLU A 48 -12.07 0.69 10.13
N SER A 49 -12.32 0.72 8.81
CA SER A 49 -13.67 0.67 8.23
C SER A 49 -14.31 -0.71 8.32
N TYR A 50 -13.51 -1.77 8.12
CA TYR A 50 -13.99 -3.14 8.01
C TYR A 50 -13.11 -4.13 8.80
N PRO A 51 -12.92 -3.94 10.12
CA PRO A 51 -11.91 -4.66 10.91
C PRO A 51 -12.08 -6.18 10.86
N ASN A 52 -13.34 -6.65 10.83
CA ASN A 52 -13.70 -8.07 10.84
C ASN A 52 -13.90 -8.67 9.44
N ALA A 53 -13.91 -7.85 8.38
CA ALA A 53 -14.05 -8.37 7.02
C ALA A 53 -12.80 -9.15 6.62
N THR A 54 -12.98 -10.21 5.84
CA THR A 54 -11.88 -11.08 5.39
C THR A 54 -11.02 -10.34 4.37
N ALA A 55 -9.73 -10.19 4.66
CA ALA A 55 -8.73 -9.60 3.77
C ALA A 55 -8.01 -10.65 2.91
N THR A 56 -7.69 -11.81 3.48
CA THR A 56 -7.03 -12.90 2.75
C THR A 56 -7.62 -14.26 3.12
N ILE A 57 -7.66 -15.17 2.16
CA ILE A 57 -8.00 -16.58 2.34
C ILE A 57 -6.84 -17.42 1.82
N PHE A 58 -6.26 -18.26 2.67
CA PHE A 58 -5.12 -19.11 2.30
C PHE A 58 -5.24 -20.47 2.98
N PHE A 59 -5.27 -21.55 2.20
CA PHE A 59 -5.54 -22.91 2.67
C PHE A 59 -6.73 -22.98 3.65
N ASN A 60 -7.86 -22.43 3.22
CA ASN A 60 -9.11 -22.33 3.98
C ASN A 60 -9.03 -21.52 5.29
N ARG A 61 -7.89 -20.87 5.58
CA ARG A 61 -7.76 -19.94 6.71
C ARG A 61 -8.05 -18.52 6.25
N LYS A 62 -9.00 -17.88 6.94
CA LYS A 62 -9.35 -16.48 6.73
C LYS A 62 -8.59 -15.60 7.71
N ARG A 63 -8.09 -14.46 7.25
CA ARG A 63 -7.54 -13.38 8.09
C ARG A 63 -8.33 -12.11 7.81
N SER A 64 -8.66 -11.37 8.86
CA SER A 64 -9.37 -10.11 8.73
C SER A 64 -8.44 -8.95 8.36
N TYR A 65 -9.00 -7.82 7.90
CA TYR A 65 -8.22 -6.60 7.63
C TYR A 65 -7.46 -6.13 8.86
N GLN A 66 -8.09 -6.14 10.04
CA GLN A 66 -7.42 -5.78 11.29
C GLN A 66 -6.22 -6.70 11.56
N SER A 67 -6.39 -8.02 11.43
CA SER A 67 -5.30 -8.98 11.66
C SER A 67 -4.14 -8.81 10.68
N ILE A 68 -4.40 -8.44 9.42
CA ILE A 68 -3.35 -8.18 8.41
C ILE A 68 -2.65 -6.86 8.72
N SER A 69 -3.38 -5.81 9.09
CA SER A 69 -2.80 -4.50 9.44
C SER A 69 -1.91 -4.60 10.69
N ASP A 70 -2.37 -5.28 11.74
CA ASP A 70 -1.58 -5.51 12.95
C ASP A 70 -0.28 -6.26 12.65
N ALA A 71 -0.35 -7.28 11.80
CA ALA A 71 0.83 -8.03 11.39
C ALA A 71 1.80 -7.16 10.56
N ALA A 72 1.29 -6.30 9.67
CA ALA A 72 2.10 -5.38 8.88
C ALA A 72 2.81 -4.34 9.78
N TRP A 73 2.13 -3.79 10.78
CA TRP A 73 2.74 -2.90 11.78
C TRP A 73 3.83 -3.58 12.60
N ARG A 74 3.59 -4.84 13.02
CA ARG A 74 4.59 -5.64 13.73
C ARG A 74 5.82 -5.90 12.85
N PHE A 75 5.62 -6.22 11.58
CA PHE A 75 6.71 -6.41 10.63
C PHE A 75 7.52 -5.14 10.40
N ALA A 76 6.85 -3.99 10.21
CA ALA A 76 7.50 -2.68 10.07
C ALA A 76 8.39 -2.35 11.28
N ASN A 77 7.88 -2.57 12.49
CA ASN A 77 8.65 -2.38 13.73
C ASN A 77 9.85 -3.33 13.82
N GLY A 78 9.71 -4.57 13.33
CA GLY A 78 10.82 -5.50 13.21
C GLY A 78 11.92 -4.98 12.27
N LEU A 79 11.55 -4.49 11.09
CA LEU A 79 12.48 -3.90 10.13
C LEU A 79 13.25 -2.70 10.71
N ARG A 80 12.54 -1.78 11.39
CA ARG A 80 13.18 -0.65 12.06
C ARG A 80 14.19 -1.08 13.12
N LYS A 81 13.87 -2.12 13.91
CA LYS A 81 14.79 -2.72 14.88
C LYS A 81 16.02 -3.34 14.23
N LEU A 82 15.89 -3.84 13.00
CA LEU A 82 17.01 -4.34 12.19
C LEU A 82 17.82 -3.21 11.53
N GLY A 83 17.45 -1.95 11.75
CA GLY A 83 18.19 -0.79 11.28
C GLY A 83 17.73 -0.23 9.93
N VAL A 84 16.61 -0.73 9.38
CA VAL A 84 16.00 -0.16 8.16
C VAL A 84 15.55 1.27 8.43
N LYS A 85 15.85 2.17 7.50
CA LYS A 85 15.49 3.59 7.54
C LYS A 85 14.70 3.99 6.29
N LYS A 86 13.98 5.10 6.40
CA LYS A 86 13.29 5.72 5.26
C LYS A 86 14.28 5.95 4.11
N GLY A 87 13.91 5.45 2.93
CA GLY A 87 14.74 5.52 1.72
C GLY A 87 15.52 4.24 1.43
N ASP A 88 15.64 3.33 2.40
CA ASP A 88 16.20 2.01 2.17
C ASP A 88 15.30 1.18 1.26
N ARG A 89 15.92 0.27 0.52
CA ARG A 89 15.23 -0.62 -0.42
C ARG A 89 15.12 -2.00 0.19
N ILE A 90 13.92 -2.56 0.17
CA ILE A 90 13.63 -3.87 0.73
C ILE A 90 13.18 -4.79 -0.41
N ALA A 91 13.91 -5.87 -0.64
CA ALA A 91 13.51 -6.91 -1.59
C ALA A 91 12.55 -7.89 -0.90
N LEU A 92 11.39 -8.13 -1.51
CA LEU A 92 10.42 -9.12 -1.06
C LEU A 92 10.51 -10.36 -1.94
N VAL A 93 11.16 -11.41 -1.43
CA VAL A 93 11.35 -12.69 -2.15
C VAL A 93 10.53 -13.76 -1.46
N LEU A 94 9.27 -13.88 -1.84
CA LEU A 94 8.26 -14.69 -1.14
C LEU A 94 7.31 -15.32 -2.16
N ALA A 95 6.69 -16.45 -1.81
CA ALA A 95 5.59 -17.03 -2.59
C ALA A 95 4.30 -16.20 -2.47
N ASN A 96 3.28 -16.52 -3.27
CA ASN A 96 1.95 -15.89 -3.18
C ASN A 96 1.18 -16.37 -1.93
N THR A 97 1.54 -15.80 -0.77
CA THR A 97 0.97 -16.14 0.53
C THR A 97 0.59 -14.86 1.30
N PRO A 98 -0.26 -14.93 2.34
CA PRO A 98 -0.66 -13.74 3.11
C PRO A 98 0.52 -12.96 3.71
N GLN A 99 1.65 -13.63 3.97
CA GLN A 99 2.89 -13.02 4.42
C GLN A 99 3.45 -12.01 3.41
N PHE A 100 3.21 -12.19 2.11
CA PHE A 100 3.57 -11.19 1.10
C PHE A 100 2.82 -9.88 1.32
N VAL A 101 1.50 -9.95 1.54
CA VAL A 101 0.68 -8.77 1.82
C VAL A 101 1.16 -8.06 3.09
N ILE A 102 1.42 -8.82 4.16
CA ILE A 102 1.97 -8.31 5.42
C ILE A 102 3.32 -7.64 5.19
N ALA A 103 4.23 -8.28 4.46
CA ALA A 103 5.57 -7.79 4.21
C ALA A 103 5.57 -6.55 3.31
N PHE A 104 4.73 -6.50 2.29
CA PHE A 104 4.57 -5.36 1.39
C PHE A 104 4.12 -4.12 2.16
N TYR A 105 3.01 -4.21 2.89
CA TYR A 105 2.50 -3.08 3.65
C TYR A 105 3.40 -2.72 4.83
N GLY A 106 4.07 -3.69 5.46
CA GLY A 106 5.02 -3.42 6.53
C GLY A 106 6.31 -2.77 6.02
N ALA A 107 6.81 -3.15 4.85
CA ALA A 107 7.97 -2.52 4.21
C ALA A 107 7.70 -1.06 3.84
N LEU A 108 6.51 -0.75 3.30
CA LEU A 108 6.10 0.63 3.00
C LEU A 108 5.96 1.52 4.26
N ARG A 109 5.78 0.90 5.43
CA ARG A 109 5.68 1.59 6.72
C ARG A 109 7.03 1.79 7.40
N ALA A 110 7.97 0.86 7.24
CA ALA A 110 9.23 0.81 7.97
C ALA A 110 10.02 2.11 7.84
#